data_AF-A0A166LRB1-F1
#
_entry.id   AF-A0A166LRB1-F1
#
_cell.length_a   1.000
_cell.length_b   1.000
_cell.length_c   1.000
_cell.angle_alpha   90.00
_cell.angle_beta   90.00
_cell.angle_gamma   90.00
#
_symmetry.space_group_name_H-M   'P 1'
#
loop_
_entity.id
_entity.type
_entity.pdbx_description
1 polymer ?
#
loop_
_entity_poly.entity_id
_entity_poly.type
_entity_poly.pdbx_seq_one_letter_code
_entity_poly.pdbx_strand_id
1 'polypeptide(L)'
;MVRNDTRRGISHGHPTTAIPKTVKPSQRKGIQSQKTKFVRSVVREVVGFSPYERRVMELLRNSKDKKARKLTKKRLGTLLRSKRKLEELSSIIQESRRAH
;
A
#
# COMPACT_ATOMS: atom_id res chain seq x y z
N MET A 1 1.58 -27.22 7.47
CA MET A 1 0.86 -28.37 6.88
C MET A 1 1.78 -29.57 6.94
N VAL A 2 1.35 -30.63 7.62
CA VAL A 2 2.07 -31.91 7.64
C VAL A 2 1.96 -32.51 6.23
N ARG A 3 3.09 -32.95 5.66
CA ARG A 3 3.10 -33.63 4.36
C ARG A 3 2.91 -35.14 4.58
N ASN A 4 2.22 -35.82 3.68
CA ASN A 4 1.75 -37.21 3.87
C ASN A 4 2.52 -38.23 3.01
N ASP A 5 3.71 -37.89 2.50
CA ASP A 5 4.56 -38.77 1.67
C ASP A 5 3.89 -39.32 0.39
N THR A 6 2.84 -38.65 -0.09
CA THR A 6 2.18 -38.98 -1.35
C THR A 6 2.81 -38.21 -2.51
N ARG A 7 2.70 -38.73 -3.74
CA ARG A 7 3.26 -38.08 -4.96
C ARG A 7 2.40 -36.92 -5.48
N ARG A 8 1.08 -36.94 -5.22
CA ARG A 8 0.09 -35.95 -5.70
C ARG A 8 -0.91 -35.65 -4.58
N GLY A 9 -1.54 -34.48 -4.62
CA GLY A 9 -2.49 -34.01 -3.61
C GLY A 9 -1.97 -32.82 -2.79
N ILE A 10 -2.84 -32.13 -2.06
CA ILE A 10 -2.54 -30.86 -1.38
C ILE A 10 -1.37 -30.96 -0.39
N SER A 11 -1.22 -32.11 0.29
CA SER A 11 -0.17 -32.37 1.29
C SER A 11 0.92 -33.34 0.77
N HIS A 12 1.17 -33.37 -0.53
CA HIS A 12 2.16 -34.28 -1.12
C HIS A 12 3.61 -33.99 -0.68
N GLY A 13 4.47 -34.99 -0.81
CA GLY A 13 5.91 -34.91 -0.58
C GLY A 13 6.35 -35.41 0.81
N HIS A 14 7.67 -35.53 0.96
CA HIS A 14 8.26 -36.14 2.15
C HIS A 14 8.00 -35.33 3.44
N PRO A 15 7.49 -35.95 4.52
CA PRO A 15 7.30 -35.31 5.81
C PRO A 15 8.65 -34.86 6.36
N THR A 16 8.84 -33.54 6.48
CA THR A 16 10.05 -32.91 7.02
C THR A 16 9.68 -31.93 8.11
N THR A 17 10.50 -31.86 9.17
CA THR A 17 10.38 -30.84 10.21
C THR A 17 10.92 -29.51 9.67
N ALA A 18 10.05 -28.52 9.49
CA ALA A 18 10.46 -27.23 8.95
C ALA A 18 11.20 -26.40 10.02
N ILE A 19 12.45 -26.03 9.75
CA ILE A 19 13.22 -25.14 10.63
C ILE A 19 12.77 -23.69 10.40
N PRO A 20 12.46 -22.91 11.46
CA PRO A 20 12.13 -21.49 11.31
C PRO A 20 13.34 -20.73 10.76
N LYS A 21 13.21 -20.15 9.57
CA LYS A 21 14.27 -19.37 8.93
C LYS A 21 14.28 -17.94 9.48
N THR A 22 15.46 -17.45 9.87
CA THR A 22 15.64 -16.04 10.20
C THR A 22 15.49 -15.15 8.96
N VAL A 23 14.87 -13.99 9.13
CA VAL A 23 14.67 -13.03 8.03
C VAL A 23 16.01 -12.46 7.58
N LYS A 24 16.32 -12.57 6.29
CA LYS A 24 17.57 -12.03 5.73
C LYS A 24 17.50 -10.51 5.66
N PRO A 25 18.60 -9.77 5.88
CA PRO A 25 18.60 -8.31 5.73
C PRO A 25 18.08 -7.82 4.37
N SER A 26 18.33 -8.56 3.28
CA SER A 26 17.80 -8.24 1.95
C SER A 26 16.26 -8.22 1.87
N GLN A 27 15.58 -9.03 2.69
CA GLN A 27 14.12 -9.06 2.79
C GLN A 27 13.55 -7.85 3.54
N ARG A 28 14.39 -7.10 4.27
CA ARG A 28 13.99 -5.88 4.99
C ARG A 28 13.96 -4.63 4.09
N LYS A 29 14.39 -4.75 2.82
CA LYS A 29 14.40 -3.62 1.87
C LYS A 29 12.97 -3.13 1.61
N GLY A 30 12.75 -1.83 1.80
CA GLY A 30 11.44 -1.19 1.59
C GLY A 30 10.61 -0.97 2.86
N ILE A 31 11.07 -1.47 4.02
CA ILE A 31 10.46 -1.17 5.31
C ILE A 31 10.65 0.32 5.62
N GLN A 32 9.58 0.97 6.08
CA GLN A 32 9.61 2.36 6.47
C GLN A 32 10.22 2.51 7.86
N SER A 33 11.32 3.26 7.98
CA SER A 33 11.88 3.66 9.27
C SER A 33 11.19 4.90 9.82
N GLN A 34 11.25 5.13 11.13
CA GLN A 34 10.68 6.33 11.76
C GLN A 34 11.30 7.61 11.22
N LYS A 35 12.63 7.63 11.03
CA LYS A 35 13.34 8.75 10.40
C LYS A 35 12.82 9.02 8.99
N THR A 36 12.65 7.98 8.16
CA THR A 36 12.14 8.14 6.79
C THR A 36 10.69 8.61 6.78
N LYS A 37 9.86 8.19 7.74
CA LYS A 37 8.48 8.67 7.88
C LYS A 37 8.45 10.16 8.21
N PHE A 38 9.23 10.59 9.20
CA PHE A 38 9.34 12.00 9.60
C PHE A 38 9.82 12.90 8.46
N VAL A 39 10.88 12.50 7.75
CA VAL A 39 11.38 13.28 6.61
C VAL A 39 10.32 13.39 5.50
N ARG A 40 9.58 12.31 5.23
CA ARG A 40 8.50 12.33 4.21
C ARG A 40 7.32 13.22 4.60
N SER A 41 6.96 13.31 5.88
CA SER A 41 5.88 14.21 6.31
C SER A 41 6.27 15.67 6.15
N VAL A 42 7.49 16.04 6.56
CA VAL A 42 8.01 17.41 6.38
C VAL A 42 8.05 17.82 4.91
N VAL A 43 8.55 16.94 4.03
CA VAL A 43 8.56 17.25 2.58
C VAL A 43 7.15 17.39 2.02
N ARG A 44 6.20 16.58 2.47
CA ARG A 44 4.80 16.65 2.01
C ARG A 44 4.13 17.96 2.44
N GLU A 45 4.43 18.45 3.63
CA GLU A 45 3.93 19.73 4.15
C GLU A 45 4.45 20.90 3.33
N VAL A 46 5.76 20.92 3.03
CA VAL A 46 6.41 22.01 2.27
C VAL A 46 6.00 22.03 0.80
N VAL A 47 6.00 20.86 0.14
CA VAL A 47 5.76 20.77 -1.32
C VAL A 47 4.26 20.70 -1.65
N GLY A 48 3.45 20.16 -0.74
CA GLY A 48 2.03 19.97 -0.93
C GLY A 48 1.66 18.85 -1.92
N PHE A 49 0.55 19.07 -2.64
CA PHE A 49 -0.06 18.08 -3.54
C PHE A 49 0.07 18.46 -5.01
N SER A 50 0.41 17.48 -5.82
CA SER A 50 0.42 17.63 -7.28
C SER A 50 -0.99 17.92 -7.84
N PRO A 51 -1.10 18.50 -9.05
CA PRO A 51 -2.39 18.84 -9.63
C PRO A 51 -3.36 17.65 -9.77
N TYR A 52 -2.85 16.44 -10.07
CA TYR A 52 -3.72 15.27 -10.19
C TYR A 52 -4.19 14.78 -8.80
N GLU A 53 -3.35 14.87 -7.77
CA GLU A 53 -3.74 14.52 -6.40
C GLU A 53 -4.83 15.46 -5.89
N ARG A 54 -4.70 16.77 -6.16
CA ARG A 54 -5.74 17.76 -5.86
C ARG A 54 -7.08 17.42 -6.51
N ARG A 55 -7.06 17.12 -7.82
CA ARG A 55 -8.27 16.70 -8.54
C ARG A 55 -8.88 15.41 -8.00
N VAL A 56 -8.05 14.46 -7.55
CA VAL A 56 -8.53 13.22 -6.94
C VAL A 56 -9.16 13.50 -5.58
N MET A 57 -8.57 14.37 -4.76
CA MET A 57 -9.15 14.78 -3.47
C MET A 57 -10.51 15.47 -3.65
N GLU A 58 -10.69 16.33 -4.66
CA GLU A 58 -12.00 16.91 -5.01
C GLU A 58 -13.04 15.84 -5.34
N LEU A 59 -12.66 14.83 -6.14
CA LEU A 59 -13.56 13.74 -6.49
C LEU A 59 -13.93 12.89 -5.27
N LEU A 60 -12.99 12.67 -4.35
CA LEU A 60 -13.23 11.95 -3.10
C LEU A 60 -14.13 12.73 -2.14
N ARG A 61 -13.97 14.05 -2.03
CA ARG A 61 -14.87 14.91 -1.22
C ARG A 61 -16.31 14.87 -1.73
N ASN A 62 -16.49 14.73 -3.04
CA ASN A 62 -17.80 14.62 -3.69
C ASN A 62 -18.33 13.17 -3.79
N SER A 63 -17.72 12.21 -3.08
CA SER A 63 -18.11 10.79 -3.09
C SER A 63 -18.11 10.13 -4.48
N LYS A 64 -17.25 10.59 -5.40
CA LYS A 64 -17.12 10.08 -6.78
C LYS A 64 -15.97 9.06 -6.90
N ASP A 65 -15.96 8.03 -6.06
CA ASP A 65 -14.85 7.06 -5.94
C ASP A 65 -14.51 6.33 -7.24
N LYS A 66 -15.53 5.93 -8.01
CA LYS A 66 -15.32 5.25 -9.30
C LYS A 66 -14.57 6.14 -10.28
N LYS A 67 -14.88 7.45 -10.31
CA LYS A 67 -14.22 8.43 -11.17
C LYS A 67 -12.81 8.75 -10.67
N ALA A 68 -12.63 8.91 -9.35
CA ALA A 68 -11.33 9.09 -8.72
C ALA A 68 -10.37 7.92 -9.05
N ARG A 69 -10.87 6.68 -8.99
CA ARG A 69 -10.14 5.46 -9.34
C ARG A 69 -9.77 5.39 -10.83
N LYS A 70 -10.70 5.74 -11.73
CA LYS A 70 -10.42 5.78 -13.17
C LYS A 70 -9.33 6.81 -13.50
N LEU A 71 -9.42 8.01 -12.92
CA LEU A 71 -8.44 9.08 -13.11
C LEU A 71 -7.06 8.68 -12.58
N THR A 72 -7.01 8.17 -11.35
CA THR A 72 -5.75 7.78 -10.69
C THR A 72 -5.10 6.60 -11.41
N LYS A 73 -5.88 5.60 -11.87
CA LYS A 73 -5.36 4.50 -12.71
C LYS A 73 -4.80 5.01 -14.03
N LYS A 74 -5.45 5.98 -14.69
CA LYS A 74 -4.93 6.60 -15.92
C LYS A 74 -3.60 7.32 -15.69
N ARG A 75 -3.37 7.89 -14.49
CA ARG A 75 -2.12 8.59 -14.14
C ARG A 75 -1.01 7.66 -13.64
N LEU A 76 -1.32 6.64 -12.84
CA LEU A 76 -0.34 5.75 -12.20
C LEU A 76 -0.15 4.39 -12.90
N GLY A 77 -1.01 4.07 -13.87
CA GLY A 77 -0.99 2.85 -14.67
C GLY A 77 -1.81 1.69 -14.09
N THR A 78 -1.38 1.15 -12.94
CA THR A 78 -1.96 -0.09 -12.39
C THR A 78 -3.05 0.15 -11.35
N LEU A 79 -3.97 -0.82 -11.21
CA LEU A 79 -5.05 -0.74 -10.23
C LEU A 79 -4.52 -0.77 -8.78
N LEU A 80 -3.50 -1.58 -8.50
CA LEU A 80 -2.90 -1.67 -7.17
C LEU A 80 -2.33 -0.32 -6.72
N ARG A 81 -1.58 0.36 -7.60
CA ARG A 81 -1.04 1.71 -7.32
C ARG A 81 -2.16 2.72 -7.13
N SER A 82 -3.20 2.65 -7.95
CA SER A 82 -4.37 3.53 -7.81
C SER A 82 -5.10 3.34 -6.48
N LYS A 83 -5.30 2.09 -6.02
CA LYS A 83 -5.96 1.82 -4.74
C LYS A 83 -5.15 2.39 -3.57
N ARG A 84 -3.83 2.09 -3.53
CA ARG A 84 -2.91 2.63 -2.52
C ARG A 84 -2.94 4.16 -2.47
N LYS A 85 -2.96 4.81 -3.64
CA LYS A 85 -2.98 6.28 -3.69
C LYS A 85 -4.32 6.88 -3.24
N LEU A 86 -5.43 6.22 -3.53
CA LEU A 86 -6.74 6.66 -3.03
C LEU A 86 -6.85 6.50 -1.52
N GLU A 87 -6.31 5.42 -0.95
CA GLU A 87 -6.26 5.21 0.51
C GLU A 87 -5.43 6.30 1.19
N GLU A 88 -4.25 6.63 0.64
CA GLU A 88 -3.41 7.75 1.13
C GLU A 88 -4.19 9.07 1.14
N LEU A 89 -4.81 9.44 0.01
CA LEU A 89 -5.54 10.71 -0.10
C LEU A 89 -6.82 10.74 0.76
N SER A 90 -7.50 9.60 0.93
CA SER A 90 -8.66 9.49 1.81
C SER A 90 -8.28 9.68 3.27
N SER A 91 -7.17 9.06 3.71
CA SER A 91 -6.63 9.25 5.07
C SER A 91 -6.31 10.71 5.35
N ILE A 92 -5.70 11.41 4.39
CA ILE A 92 -5.37 12.84 4.51
C ILE A 92 -6.63 13.71 4.63
N ILE A 93 -7.67 13.41 3.86
CA ILE A 93 -8.95 14.12 3.95
C ILE A 93 -9.57 13.92 5.34
N GLN A 94 -9.52 12.70 5.87
CA GLN A 94 -10.04 12.40 7.20
C GLN A 94 -9.25 13.12 8.31
N GLU A 95 -7.92 13.16 8.20
CA GLU A 95 -7.05 13.89 9.14
C GLU A 95 -7.31 15.40 9.09
N SER A 96 -7.45 15.96 7.89
CA SER A 96 -7.81 17.37 7.70
C SER A 96 -9.19 17.71 8.28
N ARG A 97 -10.16 16.78 8.21
CA ARG A 97 -11.49 16.95 8.84
C ARG A 97 -11.46 16.86 10.37
N ARG A 98 -10.46 16.22 10.97
CA ARG A 98 -10.31 16.12 12.43
C ARG A 98 -9.56 17.31 13.03
N ALA A 99 -8.70 17.94 12.24
CA ALA A 99 -7.92 19.11 12.62
C ALA A 99 -8.71 20.42 12.52
N HIS A 100 -9.81 20.42 11.75
CA HIS A 100 -10.82 21.46 11.72
C HIS A 100 -11.89 21.19 12.77
#